data_AF-A0AAN4Y6A1-F1
#
_entry.id   AF-A0AAN4Y6A1-F1
#
_cell.length_a   1.000
_cell.length_b   1.000
_cell.length_c   1.000
_cell.angle_alpha   90.00
_cell.angle_beta   90.00
_cell.angle_gamma   90.00
#
_symmetry.space_group_name_H-M   'P 1'
#
loop_
_entity.id
_entity.type
_entity.pdbx_description
1 polymer ?
#
loop_
_entity_poly.entity_id
_entity_poly.type
_entity_poly.pdbx_seq_one_letter_code
_entity_poly.pdbx_strand_id
1 'polypeptide(L)'
;MGYFRITNIWFECIGKRIAAKVRYEKLDLQSKSWWADKGSLPPPSLQERDFASRPNSVECNACNHRSFQVFHQGWMCLQPSCTRFFKIGALAAPANLTYHQKFLSYRMAPDPVIKPHHSLIPDLLSTFDEDDASVATSRVAWKGIVCPQCRKCISRKFWRGWKCSDDSTSISTQPQHSCTFEKMTRMPVVSLRSVIDTLEIAPQKRAFMPDDKFMTPEVDDNSLAPYRRLVYNIPGVGHITHLVSNRDINNHPNGPNTMFTQLQLAELGLQRFPLSNAVGKLALSRLQFLSASV
;
A
#
# COMPACT_ATOMS: atom_id res chain seq x y z
N MET A 1 -15.40 -1.02 -7.00
CA MET A 1 -14.50 -2.20 -7.11
C MET A 1 -15.31 -3.47 -7.34
N GLY A 2 -14.71 -4.56 -7.82
CA GLY A 2 -15.38 -5.84 -8.06
C GLY A 2 -14.38 -7.00 -8.14
N TYR A 3 -14.89 -8.24 -8.17
CA TYR A 3 -14.07 -9.43 -8.38
C TYR A 3 -13.95 -9.74 -9.86
N PHE A 4 -12.78 -10.20 -10.28
CA PHE A 4 -12.49 -10.52 -11.67
C PHE A 4 -11.77 -11.85 -11.79
N ARG A 5 -12.01 -12.55 -12.90
CA ARG A 5 -11.18 -13.68 -13.35
C ARG A 5 -10.36 -13.28 -14.56
N ILE A 6 -9.21 -13.92 -14.71
CA ILE A 6 -8.41 -13.85 -15.93
C ILE A 6 -9.01 -14.85 -16.94
N THR A 7 -9.33 -14.38 -18.14
CA THR A 7 -9.88 -15.25 -19.20
C THR A 7 -8.91 -15.50 -20.33
N ASN A 8 -8.03 -14.54 -20.63
CA ASN A 8 -7.04 -14.67 -21.69
C ASN A 8 -5.76 -13.94 -21.31
N ILE A 9 -4.63 -14.52 -21.72
CA ILE A 9 -3.31 -13.92 -21.67
C ILE A 9 -2.71 -14.03 -23.09
N TRP A 10 -2.16 -12.95 -23.60
CA TRP A 10 -1.48 -12.94 -24.89
C TRP A 10 -0.31 -11.96 -24.88
N PHE A 11 0.52 -11.99 -25.91
CA PHE A 11 1.69 -11.12 -26.01
C PHE A 11 1.61 -10.19 -27.21
N GLU A 12 2.06 -8.97 -27.02
CA GLU A 12 2.09 -7.91 -28.04
C GLU A 12 3.49 -7.30 -28.15
N CYS A 13 3.82 -6.79 -29.34
CA CYS A 13 4.97 -5.91 -29.52
C CYS A 13 4.59 -4.47 -29.18
N ILE A 14 5.22 -3.90 -28.16
CA ILE A 14 5.10 -2.49 -27.80
C ILE A 14 6.47 -1.85 -28.07
N GLY A 15 6.60 -1.22 -29.24
CA GLY A 15 7.89 -0.74 -29.74
C GLY A 15 8.85 -1.91 -29.97
N LYS A 16 10.00 -1.90 -29.28
CA LYS A 16 11.02 -2.97 -29.35
C LYS A 16 10.87 -4.05 -28.26
N ARG A 17 9.84 -3.97 -27.42
CA ARG A 17 9.63 -4.88 -26.28
C ARG A 17 8.41 -5.74 -26.50
N ILE A 18 8.45 -6.94 -25.94
CA ILE A 18 7.30 -7.84 -25.88
C ILE A 18 6.65 -7.66 -24.51
N ALA A 19 5.34 -7.45 -24.50
CA ALA A 19 4.56 -7.27 -23.27
C ALA A 19 3.42 -8.29 -23.21
N ALA A 20 3.21 -8.86 -22.03
CA ALA A 20 2.01 -9.64 -21.76
C ALA A 20 0.82 -8.71 -21.57
N LYS A 21 -0.31 -9.08 -22.14
CA LYS A 21 -1.62 -8.49 -21.93
C LYS A 21 -2.53 -9.52 -21.29
N VAL A 22 -3.42 -9.03 -20.43
CA VAL A 22 -4.34 -9.86 -19.66
C VAL A 22 -5.74 -9.30 -19.81
N ARG A 23 -6.70 -10.19 -20.09
CA ARG A 23 -8.12 -9.86 -20.14
C ARG A 23 -8.79 -10.29 -18.85
N TYR A 24 -9.46 -9.34 -18.21
CA TYR A 24 -10.23 -9.56 -16.99
C TYR A 24 -11.73 -9.55 -17.27
N GLU A 25 -12.45 -10.49 -16.69
CA GLU A 25 -13.92 -10.49 -16.67
C GLU A 25 -14.43 -10.35 -15.24
N LYS A 26 -15.31 -9.38 -15.00
CA LYS A 26 -16.01 -9.22 -13.71
C LYS A 26 -16.85 -10.48 -13.44
N LEU A 27 -16.74 -11.03 -12.23
CA LEU A 27 -17.49 -12.22 -11.80
C LEU A 27 -18.97 -11.91 -11.60
N ASP A 28 -19.29 -10.83 -10.89
CA ASP A 28 -20.67 -10.40 -10.68
C ASP A 28 -21.16 -9.58 -11.88
N LEU A 29 -21.96 -10.24 -12.71
CA LEU A 29 -22.59 -9.69 -13.91
C LEU A 29 -24.00 -9.13 -13.65
N GLN A 30 -24.55 -9.32 -12.45
CA GLN A 30 -25.89 -8.85 -12.08
C GLN A 30 -25.85 -7.40 -11.61
N SER A 31 -24.77 -6.98 -10.95
CA SER A 31 -24.61 -5.57 -10.57
C SER A 31 -24.01 -4.73 -11.71
N LYS A 32 -24.54 -3.51 -11.86
CA LYS A 32 -23.97 -2.49 -12.75
C LYS A 32 -22.53 -2.20 -12.35
N SER A 33 -21.64 -2.13 -13.34
CA SER A 33 -20.23 -1.82 -13.09
C SER A 33 -20.02 -0.33 -12.85
N TRP A 34 -19.06 0.02 -12.00
CA TRP A 34 -18.77 1.43 -11.67
C TRP A 34 -18.19 2.22 -12.86
N TRP A 35 -17.68 1.50 -13.87
CA TRP A 35 -17.18 2.05 -15.14
C TRP A 35 -18.22 2.00 -16.27
N ALA A 36 -19.48 1.65 -15.97
CA ALA A 36 -20.54 1.72 -16.97
C ALA A 36 -21.00 3.17 -17.15
N ASP A 37 -21.47 3.52 -18.35
CA ASP A 37 -21.89 4.89 -18.66
C ASP A 37 -22.95 5.41 -17.69
N LYS A 38 -22.84 6.69 -17.36
CA LYS A 38 -23.81 7.37 -16.50
C LYS A 38 -25.18 7.35 -17.19
N GLY A 39 -26.20 6.85 -16.49
CA GLY A 39 -27.55 6.71 -17.04
C GLY A 39 -27.78 5.47 -17.93
N SER A 40 -26.77 4.65 -18.21
CA SER A 40 -27.00 3.38 -18.94
C SER A 40 -27.95 2.46 -18.18
N LEU A 41 -28.70 1.66 -18.93
CA LEU A 41 -29.63 0.68 -18.39
C LEU A 41 -28.89 -0.35 -17.50
N PRO A 42 -29.60 -0.98 -16.55
CA PRO A 42 -29.06 -2.11 -15.81
C PRO A 42 -28.55 -3.21 -16.75
N PRO A 43 -27.52 -3.98 -16.34
CA PRO A 43 -27.07 -5.12 -17.11
C PRO A 43 -28.23 -6.11 -17.38
N PRO A 44 -28.28 -6.76 -18.56
CA PRO A 44 -29.23 -7.83 -18.83
C PRO A 44 -29.04 -8.98 -17.85
N SER A 45 -30.12 -9.74 -17.63
CA SER A 45 -30.14 -10.89 -16.75
C SER A 45 -29.13 -11.96 -17.20
N LEU A 46 -28.77 -12.91 -16.33
CA LEU A 46 -27.87 -13.98 -16.72
C LEU A 46 -28.48 -14.87 -17.82
N GLN A 47 -29.82 -15.01 -17.89
CA GLN A 47 -30.47 -15.83 -18.91
C GLN A 47 -30.47 -15.18 -20.30
N GLU A 48 -30.50 -13.84 -20.37
CA GLU A 48 -30.51 -13.09 -21.63
C GLU A 48 -29.13 -12.94 -22.27
N ARG A 49 -28.07 -13.36 -21.57
CA ARG A 49 -26.69 -13.16 -22.02
C ARG A 49 -26.21 -14.27 -22.94
N ASP A 50 -25.50 -13.85 -23.99
CA ASP A 50 -24.81 -14.76 -24.89
C ASP A 50 -23.45 -15.21 -24.31
N PHE A 51 -23.38 -16.47 -23.92
CA PHE A 51 -22.15 -17.16 -23.52
C PHE A 51 -21.67 -18.18 -24.57
N ALA A 52 -22.42 -18.34 -25.66
CA ALA A 52 -22.15 -19.32 -26.70
C ALA A 52 -21.23 -18.76 -27.79
N SER A 53 -21.38 -17.48 -28.14
CA SER A 53 -20.54 -16.81 -29.13
C SER A 53 -19.08 -16.80 -28.69
N ARG A 54 -18.20 -17.36 -29.54
CA ARG A 54 -16.75 -17.38 -29.32
C ARG A 54 -16.01 -16.57 -30.37
N PRO A 55 -14.84 -15.99 -30.03
CA PRO A 55 -13.95 -15.41 -31.02
C PRO A 55 -13.46 -16.50 -31.98
N ASN A 56 -13.13 -16.10 -33.20
CA ASN A 56 -12.48 -17.00 -34.15
C ASN A 56 -11.19 -17.53 -33.52
N SER A 57 -10.96 -18.83 -33.60
CA SER A 57 -9.76 -19.50 -33.06
C SER A 57 -9.02 -20.15 -34.21
N VAL A 58 -7.73 -19.85 -34.33
CA VAL A 58 -6.89 -20.39 -35.40
C VAL A 58 -5.62 -20.98 -34.79
N GLU A 59 -5.18 -22.08 -35.37
CA GLU A 59 -3.95 -22.77 -34.98
C GLU A 59 -2.78 -22.30 -35.84
N CYS A 60 -1.66 -21.95 -35.20
CA CYS A 60 -0.49 -21.52 -35.92
C CYS A 60 0.20 -22.70 -36.59
N ASN A 61 0.36 -22.68 -37.91
CA ASN A 61 1.09 -23.71 -38.64
C ASN A 61 2.61 -23.81 -38.33
N ALA A 62 3.20 -22.83 -37.66
CA ALA A 62 4.63 -22.82 -37.33
C ALA A 62 4.94 -23.34 -35.91
N CYS A 63 4.06 -23.08 -34.95
CA CYS A 63 4.26 -23.48 -33.54
C CYS A 63 3.13 -24.35 -32.97
N ASN A 64 2.12 -24.69 -33.80
CA ASN A 64 0.92 -25.46 -33.46
C ASN A 64 0.13 -24.93 -32.25
N HIS A 65 0.36 -23.67 -31.87
CA HIS A 65 -0.36 -23.04 -30.78
C HIS A 65 -1.68 -22.45 -31.29
N ARG A 66 -2.79 -22.86 -30.68
CA ARG A 66 -4.12 -22.31 -30.97
C ARG A 66 -4.38 -21.05 -30.17
N SER A 67 -4.82 -19.99 -30.84
CA SER A 67 -5.12 -18.71 -30.19
C SER A 67 -6.31 -18.01 -30.84
N PHE A 68 -7.01 -17.20 -30.05
CA PHE A 68 -8.11 -16.39 -30.55
C PHE A 68 -7.61 -15.26 -31.46
N GLN A 69 -8.45 -14.87 -32.40
CA GLN A 69 -8.28 -13.62 -33.13
C GLN A 69 -8.60 -12.45 -32.19
N VAL A 70 -7.54 -11.88 -31.62
CA VAL A 70 -7.62 -10.73 -30.71
C VAL A 70 -7.87 -9.43 -31.47
N PHE A 71 -7.32 -9.28 -32.68
CA PHE A 71 -7.32 -8.04 -33.45
C PHE A 71 -8.26 -8.08 -34.65
N HIS A 72 -8.84 -6.92 -34.98
CA HIS A 72 -9.74 -6.75 -36.10
C HIS A 72 -9.04 -6.95 -37.45
N GLN A 73 -7.79 -6.47 -37.56
CA GLN A 73 -6.98 -6.49 -38.79
C GLN A 73 -6.70 -7.90 -39.29
N GLY A 74 -6.76 -8.90 -38.40
CA GLY A 74 -6.58 -10.29 -38.76
C GLY A 74 -6.06 -11.13 -37.61
N TRP A 75 -6.05 -12.43 -37.82
CA TRP A 75 -5.41 -13.35 -36.90
C TRP A 75 -3.88 -13.32 -37.06
N MET A 76 -3.18 -13.35 -35.95
CA MET A 76 -1.71 -13.40 -35.86
C MET A 76 -1.30 -14.33 -34.73
N CYS A 77 -0.14 -14.97 -34.84
CA CYS A 77 0.39 -15.78 -33.74
C CYS A 77 0.85 -14.85 -32.61
N LEU A 78 0.33 -15.06 -31.40
CA LEU A 78 0.66 -14.24 -30.22
C LEU A 78 1.64 -14.94 -29.26
N GLN A 79 2.35 -15.97 -29.75
CA GLN A 79 3.36 -16.69 -28.98
C GLN A 79 4.76 -16.09 -29.24
N PRO A 80 5.44 -15.51 -28.24
CA PRO A 80 6.72 -14.80 -28.43
C PRO A 80 7.84 -15.64 -29.05
N SER A 81 7.86 -16.94 -28.76
CA SER A 81 8.88 -17.86 -29.28
C SER A 81 8.64 -18.30 -30.73
N CYS A 82 7.53 -17.91 -31.36
CA CYS A 82 7.17 -18.32 -32.70
C CYS A 82 7.80 -17.41 -33.77
N THR A 83 8.28 -17.99 -34.87
CA THR A 83 8.79 -17.23 -36.03
C THR A 83 7.72 -16.37 -36.73
N ARG A 84 6.45 -16.74 -36.54
CA ARG A 84 5.26 -16.01 -37.02
C ARG A 84 4.67 -15.06 -35.97
N PHE A 85 5.37 -14.85 -34.85
CA PHE A 85 4.92 -13.96 -33.79
C PHE A 85 4.63 -12.55 -34.34
N PHE A 86 3.45 -12.04 -34.01
CA PHE A 86 3.02 -10.67 -34.32
C PHE A 86 3.10 -10.30 -35.81
N LYS A 87 2.79 -11.28 -36.68
CA LYS A 87 2.72 -11.12 -38.14
C LYS A 87 1.36 -11.53 -38.68
N ILE A 88 0.87 -10.80 -39.68
CA ILE A 88 -0.34 -11.13 -40.45
C ILE A 88 0.12 -11.66 -41.81
N GLY A 89 -0.15 -12.95 -42.08
CA GLY A 89 0.40 -13.60 -43.27
C GLY A 89 1.94 -13.64 -43.21
N ALA A 90 2.62 -13.01 -44.16
CA ALA A 90 4.08 -12.87 -44.16
C ALA A 90 4.56 -11.48 -43.67
N LEU A 91 3.64 -10.54 -43.45
CA LEU A 91 3.94 -9.15 -43.16
C LEU A 91 3.92 -8.87 -41.65
N ALA A 92 4.70 -7.88 -41.21
CA ALA A 92 4.63 -7.36 -39.85
C ALA A 92 3.23 -6.79 -39.56
N ALA A 93 2.77 -6.90 -38.32
CA ALA A 93 1.50 -6.30 -37.92
C ALA A 93 1.52 -4.76 -38.13
N PRO A 94 0.38 -4.16 -38.53
CA PRO A 94 0.24 -2.70 -38.60
C PRO A 94 0.54 -2.02 -37.27
N ALA A 95 0.99 -0.77 -37.32
CA ALA A 95 1.30 0.02 -36.12
C ALA A 95 0.05 0.29 -35.26
N ASN A 96 -1.11 0.46 -35.89
CA ASN A 96 -2.39 0.72 -35.23
C ASN A 96 -3.25 -0.54 -35.30
N LEU A 97 -3.45 -1.18 -34.15
CA LEU A 97 -4.30 -2.36 -34.01
C LEU A 97 -5.55 -2.01 -33.20
N THR A 98 -6.67 -2.62 -33.57
CA THR A 98 -7.94 -2.49 -32.84
C THR A 98 -8.43 -3.89 -32.46
N TYR A 99 -9.06 -4.01 -31.30
CA TYR A 99 -9.57 -5.31 -30.85
C TYR A 99 -10.76 -5.75 -31.70
N HIS A 100 -10.82 -7.05 -31.99
CA HIS A 100 -11.92 -7.63 -32.73
C HIS A 100 -13.21 -7.64 -31.88
N GLN A 101 -14.35 -7.23 -32.45
CA GLN A 101 -15.61 -7.09 -31.69
C GLN A 101 -16.03 -8.39 -31.00
N LYS A 102 -15.95 -9.55 -31.70
CA LYS A 102 -16.23 -10.87 -31.08
C LYS A 102 -15.31 -11.18 -29.89
N PHE A 103 -14.08 -10.68 -29.87
CA PHE A 103 -13.17 -10.87 -28.73
C PHE A 103 -13.54 -9.98 -27.55
N LEU A 104 -13.95 -8.74 -27.82
CA LEU A 104 -14.44 -7.82 -26.78
C LEU A 104 -15.76 -8.30 -26.15
N SER A 105 -16.71 -8.73 -27.00
CA SER A 105 -18.04 -9.16 -26.57
C SER A 105 -18.07 -10.58 -25.99
N TYR A 106 -17.05 -11.40 -26.25
CA TYR A 106 -16.96 -12.75 -25.73
C TYR A 106 -17.09 -12.78 -24.21
N ARG A 107 -17.90 -13.71 -23.68
CA ARG A 107 -18.02 -13.94 -22.24
C ARG A 107 -17.96 -15.42 -21.97
N MET A 108 -17.18 -15.81 -20.97
CA MET A 108 -17.27 -17.16 -20.43
C MET A 108 -18.53 -17.26 -19.54
N ALA A 109 -19.17 -18.42 -19.52
CA ALA A 109 -20.26 -18.67 -18.59
C ALA A 109 -19.79 -18.49 -17.13
N PRO A 110 -20.68 -18.07 -16.19
CA PRO A 110 -20.35 -18.04 -14.78
C PRO A 110 -19.87 -19.40 -14.30
N ASP A 111 -18.73 -19.43 -13.60
CA ASP A 111 -18.17 -20.64 -13.04
C ASP A 111 -18.71 -20.81 -11.60
N PRO A 112 -19.42 -21.90 -11.28
CA PRO A 112 -19.99 -22.10 -9.95
C PRO A 112 -18.92 -22.33 -8.86
N VAL A 113 -17.69 -22.68 -9.25
CA VAL A 113 -16.57 -22.93 -8.34
C VAL A 113 -15.83 -21.62 -8.01
N ILE A 114 -15.69 -20.72 -8.99
CA ILE A 114 -14.96 -19.45 -8.81
C ILE A 114 -15.88 -18.43 -8.15
N LYS A 115 -15.82 -18.37 -6.81
CA LYS A 115 -16.55 -17.39 -6.00
C LYS A 115 -15.61 -16.47 -5.24
N PRO A 116 -16.01 -15.22 -4.98
CA PRO A 116 -15.28 -14.35 -4.06
C PRO A 116 -15.10 -15.01 -2.68
N HIS A 117 -13.86 -15.18 -2.24
CA HIS A 117 -13.57 -15.79 -0.93
C HIS A 117 -13.70 -14.82 0.24
N HIS A 118 -13.55 -13.53 -0.01
CA HIS A 118 -13.56 -12.50 1.03
C HIS A 118 -14.41 -11.30 0.60
N SER A 119 -14.61 -10.33 1.49
CA SER A 119 -15.19 -9.03 1.12
C SER A 119 -14.09 -8.09 0.60
N LEU A 120 -14.38 -7.34 -0.47
CA LEU A 120 -13.50 -6.23 -0.90
C LEU A 120 -13.49 -5.08 0.10
N ILE A 121 -14.48 -5.07 0.99
CA ILE A 121 -14.61 -4.11 2.06
C ILE A 121 -14.49 -4.90 3.36
N PRO A 122 -13.26 -5.17 3.81
CA PRO A 122 -13.05 -5.91 5.03
C PRO A 122 -13.58 -5.10 6.21
N ASP A 123 -14.35 -5.75 7.07
CA ASP A 123 -14.74 -5.17 8.34
C ASP A 123 -13.61 -5.37 9.35
N LEU A 124 -12.59 -4.53 9.24
CA LEU A 124 -11.42 -4.62 10.12
C LEU A 124 -11.78 -4.31 11.56
N LEU A 125 -12.76 -3.43 11.78
CA LEU A 125 -13.09 -2.90 13.09
C LEU A 125 -13.72 -3.94 14.00
N SER A 126 -14.52 -4.87 13.45
CA SER A 126 -15.09 -5.97 14.24
C SER A 126 -14.07 -7.00 14.68
N THR A 127 -12.88 -7.04 14.08
CA THR A 127 -11.79 -7.93 14.50
C THR A 127 -10.97 -7.37 15.66
N PHE A 128 -11.21 -6.12 16.06
CA PHE A 128 -10.49 -5.49 17.16
C PHE A 128 -11.23 -5.73 18.48
N ASP A 129 -10.58 -6.46 19.37
CA ASP A 129 -10.95 -6.47 20.78
C ASP A 129 -10.56 -5.11 21.38
N GLU A 130 -11.55 -4.38 21.90
CA GLU A 130 -11.33 -3.06 22.50
C GLU A 130 -10.60 -3.14 23.85
N ASP A 131 -10.65 -4.30 24.50
CA ASP A 131 -9.99 -4.55 25.77
C ASP A 131 -8.53 -5.01 25.59
N ASP A 132 -8.16 -5.46 24.38
CA ASP A 132 -6.79 -5.83 24.04
C ASP A 132 -5.98 -4.62 23.54
N ALA A 133 -5.22 -4.02 24.46
CA ALA A 133 -4.33 -2.91 24.14
C ALA A 133 -3.23 -3.26 23.12
N SER A 134 -2.92 -4.54 22.90
CA SER A 134 -1.94 -4.97 21.90
C SER A 134 -2.42 -4.68 20.46
N VAL A 135 -3.75 -4.65 20.25
CA VAL A 135 -4.37 -4.42 18.94
C VAL A 135 -3.93 -3.09 18.33
N ALA A 136 -3.81 -2.03 19.13
CA ALA A 136 -3.40 -0.70 18.68
C ALA A 136 -2.01 -0.69 18.03
N THR A 137 -1.14 -1.61 18.47
CA THR A 137 0.25 -1.78 17.99
C THR A 137 0.39 -2.87 16.91
N SER A 138 -0.66 -3.65 16.66
CA SER A 138 -0.66 -4.70 15.65
C SER A 138 -0.46 -4.16 14.23
N ARG A 139 0.17 -4.96 13.36
CA ARG A 139 0.35 -4.63 11.93
C ARG A 139 -0.97 -4.38 11.21
N VAL A 140 -2.05 -5.01 11.66
CA VAL A 140 -3.39 -4.87 11.08
C VAL A 140 -3.93 -3.47 11.37
N ALA A 141 -3.80 -2.99 12.60
CA ALA A 141 -4.20 -1.64 12.98
C ALA A 141 -3.37 -0.55 12.29
N TRP A 142 -2.23 -0.85 11.66
CA TRP A 142 -1.45 0.17 10.95
C TRP A 142 -2.01 0.51 9.57
N LYS A 143 -2.95 -0.30 9.06
CA LYS A 143 -3.55 -0.13 7.74
C LYS A 143 -4.66 0.92 7.75
N GLY A 144 -5.07 1.35 6.56
CA GLY A 144 -6.31 2.10 6.39
C GLY A 144 -7.53 1.19 6.58
N ILE A 145 -8.69 1.79 6.84
CA ILE A 145 -9.98 1.10 6.93
C ILE A 145 -10.96 1.71 5.94
N VAL A 146 -12.10 1.05 5.73
CA VAL A 146 -13.23 1.65 5.01
C VAL A 146 -14.19 2.20 6.04
N CYS A 147 -14.54 3.48 5.93
CA CYS A 147 -15.47 4.12 6.85
C CYS A 147 -16.84 3.39 6.80
N PRO A 148 -17.41 2.98 7.94
CA PRO A 148 -18.70 2.30 7.96
C PRO A 148 -19.87 3.23 7.59
N GLN A 149 -19.73 4.54 7.81
CA GLN A 149 -20.77 5.54 7.51
C GLN A 149 -20.78 5.97 6.03
N CYS A 150 -19.64 6.46 5.52
CA CYS A 150 -19.58 7.04 4.17
C CYS A 150 -18.87 6.17 3.12
N ARG A 151 -18.35 4.99 3.51
CA ARG A 151 -17.64 4.04 2.64
C ARG A 151 -16.37 4.56 1.96
N LYS A 152 -15.88 5.74 2.34
CA LYS A 152 -14.56 6.25 1.93
C LYS A 152 -13.45 5.40 2.57
N CYS A 153 -12.34 5.20 1.85
CA CYS A 153 -11.12 4.66 2.43
C CYS A 153 -10.47 5.74 3.31
N ILE A 154 -10.19 5.41 4.57
CA ILE A 154 -9.57 6.33 5.53
C ILE A 154 -8.21 5.77 5.96
N SER A 155 -7.17 6.59 5.84
CA SER A 155 -5.83 6.25 6.32
C SER A 155 -5.72 6.44 7.83
N ARG A 156 -4.85 5.68 8.49
CA ARG A 156 -4.47 5.95 9.89
C ARG A 156 -3.56 7.19 9.96
N LYS A 157 -4.18 8.37 9.94
CA LYS A 157 -3.51 9.67 10.05
C LYS A 157 -3.10 9.95 11.50
N PHE A 158 -3.99 9.67 12.45
CA PHE A 158 -3.75 9.91 13.86
C PHE A 158 -3.00 8.73 14.45
N TRP A 159 -2.03 9.00 15.34
CA TRP A 159 -1.32 7.93 16.02
C TRP A 159 -2.30 6.96 16.70
N ARG A 160 -3.27 7.51 17.43
CA ARG A 160 -4.25 6.77 18.23
C ARG A 160 -5.39 6.13 17.43
N GLY A 161 -5.54 6.38 16.12
CA GLY A 161 -6.61 5.73 15.35
C GLY A 161 -6.98 6.41 14.03
N TRP A 162 -8.26 6.29 13.68
CA TRP A 162 -8.81 6.76 12.41
C TRP A 162 -9.91 7.77 12.65
N LYS A 163 -9.88 8.82 11.85
CA LYS A 163 -10.96 9.79 11.74
C LYS A 163 -11.28 9.94 10.27
N CYS A 164 -12.54 9.75 9.92
CA CYS A 164 -13.00 10.08 8.59
C CYS A 164 -12.90 11.59 8.45
N SER A 165 -11.93 12.04 7.66
CA SER A 165 -11.84 13.44 7.28
C SER A 165 -12.68 13.61 6.03
N ASP A 166 -13.57 14.60 6.01
CA ASP A 166 -14.06 15.15 4.75
C ASP A 166 -12.93 15.97 4.12
N ASP A 167 -11.81 15.31 3.81
CA ASP A 167 -10.75 15.94 3.03
C ASP A 167 -11.41 16.37 1.73
N SER A 168 -11.59 17.67 1.67
CA SER A 168 -12.23 18.46 0.64
C SER A 168 -11.32 18.46 -0.58
N THR A 169 -11.13 17.30 -1.20
CA THR A 169 -10.86 17.27 -2.63
C THR A 169 -12.16 17.65 -3.32
N SER A 170 -12.37 18.96 -3.37
CA SER A 170 -13.35 19.68 -4.15
C SER A 170 -13.52 19.06 -5.54
N ILE A 171 -14.64 18.37 -5.78
CA ILE A 171 -15.51 18.39 -6.97
C ILE A 171 -16.76 17.55 -6.59
N SER A 172 -17.59 18.03 -5.66
CA SER A 172 -18.98 17.55 -5.63
C SER A 172 -19.91 18.67 -5.20
N THR A 173 -20.79 19.05 -6.13
CA THR A 173 -21.86 20.05 -6.01
C THR A 173 -23.10 19.48 -5.32
N GLN A 174 -22.92 18.54 -4.39
CA GLN A 174 -24.01 17.92 -3.65
C GLN A 174 -23.83 18.21 -2.16
N PRO A 175 -24.92 18.39 -1.38
CA PRO A 175 -24.84 18.64 0.04
C PRO A 175 -24.08 17.48 0.70
N GLN A 176 -22.81 17.73 1.04
CA GLN A 176 -21.96 16.72 1.63
C GLN A 176 -22.44 16.50 3.06
N HIS A 177 -23.06 15.37 3.31
CA HIS A 177 -23.19 14.87 4.68
C HIS A 177 -21.78 14.77 5.25
N SER A 178 -21.46 15.63 6.23
CA SER A 178 -20.16 15.62 6.88
C SER A 178 -20.02 14.31 7.66
N CYS A 179 -19.09 13.47 7.27
CA CYS A 179 -18.91 12.17 7.92
C CYS A 179 -18.17 12.37 9.24
N THR A 180 -18.84 12.15 10.37
CA THR A 180 -18.28 12.35 11.71
C THR A 180 -17.62 11.10 12.29
N PHE A 181 -17.50 10.03 11.48
CA PHE A 181 -16.94 8.77 11.95
C PHE A 181 -15.53 8.93 12.51
N GLU A 182 -15.33 8.46 13.73
CA GLU A 182 -14.05 8.39 14.40
C GLU A 182 -13.95 7.06 15.17
N LYS A 183 -12.77 6.44 15.11
CA LYS A 183 -12.41 5.25 15.90
C LYS A 183 -11.02 5.46 16.44
N MET A 184 -10.95 5.75 17.74
CA MET A 184 -9.70 5.84 18.47
C MET A 184 -9.47 4.56 19.29
N THR A 185 -8.20 4.18 19.39
CA THR A 185 -7.73 3.02 20.14
C THR A 185 -6.95 3.49 21.35
N ARG A 186 -7.04 2.73 22.45
CA ARG A 186 -6.20 2.96 23.62
C ARG A 186 -4.78 2.52 23.28
N MET A 187 -3.83 3.43 23.43
CA MET A 187 -2.41 3.08 23.27
C MET A 187 -1.90 2.46 24.57
N PRO A 188 -1.35 1.23 24.53
CA PRO A 188 -0.75 0.64 25.71
C PRO A 188 0.45 1.48 26.14
N VAL A 189 0.62 1.62 27.46
CA VAL A 189 1.85 2.17 28.01
C VAL A 189 2.94 1.12 27.86
N VAL A 190 4.01 1.50 27.19
CA VAL A 190 5.22 0.70 27.03
C VAL A 190 6.00 0.77 28.35
N SER A 191 6.25 -0.40 28.93
CA SER A 191 7.08 -0.48 30.13
C SER A 191 8.54 -0.12 29.80
N LEU A 192 9.23 0.58 30.70
CA LEU A 192 10.66 0.86 30.54
C LEU A 192 11.49 -0.42 30.31
N ARG A 193 11.12 -1.53 30.96
CA ARG A 193 11.77 -2.83 30.78
C ARG A 193 11.63 -3.42 29.38
N SER A 194 10.56 -3.09 28.66
CA SER A 194 10.37 -3.58 27.29
C SER A 194 11.18 -2.81 26.23
N VAL A 195 11.76 -1.65 26.59
CA VAL A 195 12.59 -0.83 25.70
C VAL A 195 14.06 -0.80 26.10
N ILE A 196 14.38 -1.16 27.34
CA ILE A 196 15.74 -1.27 27.85
C ILE A 196 16.02 -2.77 28.07
N ASP A 197 16.70 -3.39 27.11
CA ASP A 197 16.89 -4.86 27.01
C ASP A 197 17.95 -5.43 27.96
N THR A 198 18.15 -4.83 29.13
CA THR A 198 19.17 -5.28 30.07
C THR A 198 18.72 -5.04 31.50
N LEU A 199 18.93 -6.07 32.34
CA LEU A 199 18.87 -6.04 33.81
C LEU A 199 19.72 -4.93 34.46
N GLU A 200 20.41 -4.11 33.68
CA GLU A 200 21.26 -3.00 34.10
C GLU A 200 20.44 -1.74 34.40
N ILE A 201 19.54 -1.84 35.39
CA ILE A 201 19.04 -0.67 36.11
C ILE A 201 20.09 -0.32 37.18
N ALA A 202 21.28 0.07 36.74
CA ALA A 202 22.27 0.76 37.56
C ALA A 202 23.35 1.39 36.67
N PRO A 203 23.87 2.57 37.04
CA PRO A 203 25.13 3.06 36.52
C PRO A 203 26.25 2.34 37.24
N GLN A 204 26.41 1.04 37.02
CA GLN A 204 27.73 0.47 37.24
C GLN A 204 28.54 0.84 36.03
N LYS A 205 29.22 1.99 36.12
CA LYS A 205 30.35 2.41 35.27
C LYS A 205 30.51 1.46 34.10
N ARG A 206 29.77 1.63 32.98
CA ARG A 206 29.88 0.72 31.82
C ARG A 206 31.36 0.47 31.65
N ALA A 207 31.79 -0.80 31.74
CA ALA A 207 33.20 -1.12 31.61
C ALA A 207 33.63 -0.53 30.27
N PHE A 208 34.34 0.59 30.31
CA PHE A 208 34.89 1.18 29.12
C PHE A 208 36.06 0.28 28.79
N MET A 209 35.82 -0.67 27.90
CA MET A 209 36.90 -1.44 27.29
C MET A 209 37.36 -0.61 26.09
N PRO A 210 38.54 0.01 26.16
CA PRO A 210 39.09 0.70 25.01
C PRO A 210 39.23 -0.31 23.87
N ASP A 211 38.67 0.02 22.71
CA ASP A 211 38.94 -0.69 21.47
C ASP A 211 39.85 0.21 20.65
N ASP A 212 41.03 -0.28 20.29
CA ASP A 212 42.04 0.48 19.55
C ASP A 212 41.53 1.00 18.19
N LYS A 213 40.41 0.46 17.69
CA LYS A 213 39.74 0.96 16.48
C LYS A 213 38.96 2.25 16.69
N PHE A 214 38.59 2.59 17.92
CA PHE A 214 37.72 3.72 18.24
C PHE A 214 38.40 4.73 19.15
N MET A 215 37.97 5.98 19.04
CA MET A 215 38.47 7.05 19.88
C MET A 215 38.07 6.85 21.34
N THR A 216 39.05 6.92 22.24
CA THR A 216 38.83 6.83 23.68
C THR A 216 38.45 8.21 24.25
N PRO A 217 37.29 8.35 24.91
CA PRO A 217 36.91 9.61 25.53
C PRO A 217 37.67 9.87 26.83
N GLU A 218 37.85 11.14 27.15
CA GLU A 218 38.23 11.57 28.50
C GLU A 218 37.02 11.42 29.43
N VAL A 219 37.22 10.73 30.55
CA VAL A 219 36.16 10.46 31.53
C VAL A 219 36.29 11.42 32.71
N ASP A 220 35.22 12.17 32.99
CA ASP A 220 35.11 13.03 34.18
C ASP A 220 33.81 12.71 34.93
N ASP A 221 33.94 12.12 36.11
CA ASP A 221 32.84 11.73 36.98
C ASP A 221 32.50 12.79 38.04
N ASN A 222 33.29 13.87 38.14
CA ASN A 222 33.22 14.80 39.27
C ASN A 222 32.55 16.13 38.88
N SER A 223 32.92 16.72 37.74
CA SER A 223 32.52 18.09 37.41
C SER A 223 31.00 18.28 37.22
N LEU A 224 30.31 17.24 36.77
CA LEU A 224 28.86 17.23 36.54
C LEU A 224 28.18 16.09 37.29
N ALA A 225 28.77 15.63 38.41
CA ALA A 225 28.15 14.64 39.27
C ALA A 225 26.70 15.04 39.58
N PRO A 226 25.71 14.12 39.48
CA PRO A 226 25.85 12.67 39.36
C PRO A 226 25.98 12.10 37.93
N TYR A 227 26.12 12.93 36.90
CA TYR A 227 26.38 12.47 35.52
C TYR A 227 27.84 12.09 35.33
N ARG A 228 28.08 11.03 34.54
CA ARG A 228 29.41 10.77 33.98
C ARG A 228 29.57 11.54 32.68
N ARG A 229 30.62 12.36 32.58
CA ARG A 229 30.96 13.10 31.37
C ARG A 229 32.01 12.33 30.57
N LEU A 230 31.68 12.03 29.32
CA LEU A 230 32.61 11.46 28.33
C LEU A 230 32.90 12.52 27.28
N VAL A 231 34.16 12.95 27.16
CA VAL A 231 34.58 13.99 26.20
C VAL A 231 35.40 13.36 25.08
N TYR A 232 34.87 13.45 23.86
CA TYR A 232 35.47 12.95 22.64
C TYR A 232 36.12 14.11 21.89
N ASN A 233 37.44 14.24 21.96
CA ASN A 233 38.19 15.30 21.30
C ASN A 233 38.44 14.97 19.82
N ILE A 234 37.87 15.75 18.90
CA ILE A 234 38.04 15.59 17.46
C ILE A 234 39.11 16.58 16.99
N PRO A 235 40.32 16.11 16.60
CA PRO A 235 41.42 16.99 16.22
C PRO A 235 41.04 17.97 15.11
N GLY A 236 41.31 19.26 15.34
CA GLY A 236 41.05 20.33 14.36
C GLY A 236 39.57 20.73 14.19
N VAL A 237 38.64 20.09 14.91
CA VAL A 237 37.19 20.39 14.81
C VAL A 237 36.63 20.88 16.14
N GLY A 238 36.92 20.20 17.25
CA GLY A 238 36.34 20.51 18.55
C GLY A 238 36.18 19.26 19.42
N HIS A 239 35.14 19.22 20.26
CA HIS A 239 34.85 18.06 21.10
C HIS A 239 33.36 17.74 21.13
N ILE A 240 33.05 16.46 21.35
CA ILE A 240 31.69 15.98 21.63
C ILE A 240 31.63 15.57 23.09
N THR A 241 30.71 16.17 23.85
CA THR A 241 30.47 15.80 25.25
C THR A 241 29.22 14.92 25.34
N HIS A 242 29.39 13.70 25.82
CA HIS A 242 28.29 12.78 26.11
C HIS A 242 28.11 12.66 27.63
N LEU A 243 26.95 13.07 28.12
CA LEU A 243 26.55 12.91 29.52
C LEU A 243 25.80 11.59 29.70
N VAL A 244 26.38 10.69 30.46
CA VAL A 244 25.79 9.39 30.77
C VAL A 244 25.00 9.51 32.06
N SER A 245 23.67 9.36 31.96
CA SER A 245 22.79 9.35 33.11
C SER A 245 22.86 8.03 33.87
N ASN A 246 22.33 8.06 35.08
CA ASN A 246 22.53 7.06 36.09
C ASN A 246 21.15 6.70 36.70
N ARG A 247 21.03 5.60 37.47
CA ARG A 247 19.72 5.17 38.01
C ARG A 247 19.08 6.24 38.88
N ASP A 248 19.86 6.90 39.71
CA ASP A 248 19.37 7.91 40.65
C ASP A 248 18.92 9.17 39.88
N ILE A 249 19.64 9.56 38.82
CA ILE A 249 19.20 10.60 37.88
C ILE A 249 17.88 10.21 37.20
N ASN A 250 17.82 8.99 36.66
CA ASN A 250 16.67 8.52 35.88
C ASN A 250 15.41 8.41 36.76
N ASN A 251 15.57 8.02 38.03
CA ASN A 251 14.49 7.88 39.02
C ASN A 251 14.17 9.16 39.78
N HIS A 252 14.93 10.24 39.60
CA HIS A 252 14.66 11.51 40.27
C HIS A 252 13.23 11.99 39.97
N PRO A 253 12.53 12.64 40.92
CA PRO A 253 11.24 13.28 40.63
C PRO A 253 11.34 14.20 39.41
N ASN A 254 10.41 14.08 38.46
CA ASN A 254 10.43 14.78 37.17
C ASN A 254 11.67 14.47 36.29
N GLY A 255 12.38 13.37 36.58
CA GLY A 255 13.52 12.89 35.81
C GLY A 255 13.12 12.12 34.55
N PRO A 256 14.09 11.56 33.82
CA PRO A 256 13.89 10.84 32.57
C PRO A 256 12.80 9.75 32.61
N ASN A 257 12.70 8.96 33.68
CA ASN A 257 11.66 7.92 33.78
C ASN A 257 10.26 8.53 33.88
N THR A 258 10.10 9.59 34.68
CA THR A 258 8.84 10.34 34.76
C THR A 258 8.49 10.96 33.42
N MET A 259 9.45 11.59 32.73
CA MET A 259 9.26 12.17 31.41
C MET A 259 8.85 11.10 30.38
N PHE A 260 9.47 9.91 30.41
CA PHE A 260 9.11 8.79 29.54
C PHE A 260 7.66 8.33 29.74
N THR A 261 7.20 8.25 30.99
CA THR A 261 5.79 7.95 31.28
C THR A 261 4.88 9.08 30.81
N GLN A 262 5.23 10.34 31.07
CA GLN A 262 4.44 11.50 30.66
C GLN A 262 4.27 11.61 29.15
N LEU A 263 5.33 11.38 28.36
CA LEU A 263 5.27 11.42 26.90
C LEU A 263 4.31 10.39 26.31
N GLN A 264 4.08 9.28 27.00
CA GLN A 264 3.14 8.25 26.55
C GLN A 264 1.69 8.58 26.89
N LEU A 265 1.47 9.22 28.04
CA LEU A 265 0.13 9.58 28.51
C LEU A 265 -0.38 10.87 27.87
N ALA A 266 0.52 11.85 27.67
CA ALA A 266 0.19 13.16 27.12
C ALA A 266 -0.36 13.07 25.70
N GLU A 267 -1.35 13.92 25.40
CA GLU A 267 -1.87 14.10 24.04
C GLU A 267 -0.98 15.06 23.26
N LEU A 268 0.07 14.52 22.64
CA LEU A 268 1.06 15.31 21.90
C LEU A 268 0.62 15.70 20.48
N GLY A 269 -0.64 15.45 20.10
CA GLY A 269 -1.15 15.78 18.76
C GLY A 269 -0.45 15.04 17.60
N LEU A 270 0.16 13.88 17.87
CA LEU A 270 0.93 13.13 16.87
C LEU A 270 0.05 12.67 15.70
N GLN A 271 0.35 13.18 14.52
CA GLN A 271 -0.31 12.84 13.28
C GLN A 271 0.69 12.65 12.14
N ARG A 272 0.36 11.77 11.20
CA ARG A 272 1.09 11.56 9.96
C ARG A 272 0.68 12.64 8.97
N PHE A 273 1.66 13.22 8.30
CA PHE A 273 1.42 14.16 7.21
C PHE A 273 1.71 13.49 5.86
N PRO A 274 0.96 13.84 4.80
CA PRO A 274 1.29 13.42 3.45
C PRO A 274 2.74 13.77 3.10
N LEU A 275 3.44 12.84 2.45
CA LEU A 275 4.82 13.05 1.97
C LEU A 275 4.93 14.25 1.01
N SER A 276 3.85 14.64 0.33
CA SER A 276 3.80 15.86 -0.48
C SER A 276 4.15 17.13 0.29
N ASN A 277 3.95 17.14 1.61
CA ASN A 277 4.28 18.27 2.47
C ASN A 277 5.75 18.27 2.93
N ALA A 278 6.47 17.16 2.72
CA ALA A 278 7.89 17.00 3.04
C ALA A 278 8.81 17.24 1.84
N VAL A 279 8.27 17.29 0.62
CA VAL A 279 9.04 17.59 -0.60
C VAL A 279 9.05 19.09 -0.80
N GLY A 280 10.13 19.75 -0.38
CA GLY A 280 10.47 21.07 -0.94
C GLY A 280 10.48 20.98 -2.46
N LYS A 281 9.82 21.92 -3.14
CA LYS A 281 9.55 21.97 -4.60
C LYS A 281 10.69 21.38 -5.44
N LEU A 282 10.65 20.08 -5.68
CA LEU A 282 11.38 19.41 -6.74
C LEU A 282 10.31 18.78 -7.63
N ALA A 283 10.12 19.43 -8.77
CA ALA A 283 9.13 19.10 -9.77
C ALA A 283 9.32 17.65 -10.23
N LEU A 284 8.45 16.75 -9.75
CA LEU A 284 8.30 15.41 -10.30
C LEU A 284 7.35 15.49 -11.48
N SER A 285 7.94 15.73 -12.65
CA SER A 285 7.27 15.59 -13.93
C SER A 285 6.97 14.11 -14.24
N ARG A 286 5.69 13.86 -14.50
CA ARG A 286 5.12 12.82 -15.40
C ARG A 286 5.15 11.36 -14.94
N LEU A 287 4.02 10.92 -14.39
CA LEU A 287 3.40 9.64 -14.70
C LEU A 287 2.00 9.92 -15.28
N GLN A 288 1.90 9.96 -16.61
CA GLN A 288 0.60 10.01 -17.30
C GLN A 288 0.08 8.58 -17.44
N PHE A 289 -0.99 8.26 -16.72
CA PHE A 289 -1.87 7.16 -17.07
C PHE A 289 -2.80 7.65 -18.19
N LEU A 290 -2.59 7.14 -19.41
CA LEU A 290 -3.55 7.27 -20.50
C LEU A 290 -4.62 6.17 -20.33
N SER A 291 -5.80 6.54 -19.82
CA SER A 291 -7.01 5.75 -20.07
C SER A 291 -7.59 6.21 -21.40
N ALA A 292 -7.56 5.34 -22.42
CA ALA A 292 -8.36 5.53 -23.62
C ALA A 292 -9.79 5.08 -23.31
N SER A 293 -10.73 6.02 -23.34
CA SER A 293 -12.15 5.75 -23.42
C SER A 293 -12.51 5.38 -24.86
N VAL A 294 -13.30 4.31 -25.02
CA VAL A 294 -14.20 4.12 -26.16
C VAL A 294 -15.60 4.20 -25.59
#